data_AF-A0A1X0SZL2-F1
#
_entry.id   AF-A0A1X0SZL2-F1
#
_cell.length_a   1.000
_cell.length_b   1.000
_cell.length_c   1.000
_cell.angle_alpha   90.00
_cell.angle_beta   90.00
_cell.angle_gamma   90.00
#
_symmetry.space_group_name_H-M   'P 1'
#
loop_
_entity.id
_entity.type
_entity.pdbx_description
1 polymer ?
#
loop_
_entity_poly.entity_id
_entity_poly.type
_entity_poly.pdbx_seq_one_letter_code
_entity_poly.pdbx_strand_id
1 'polypeptide(L)'
;MTGLVWQTGLAVLVAGFLLPSASLAAGADCRGASLLPGLAADGKLAAVEAEAAKTVNGEGRFWRIEAPGSDAGAPPSHLLGTMHLGDARVLALPEVVASAFEASDGLVLETTDVLDQTKMAAALFADPTLTTLPDGKTLGDYLGPEDEAALAAKLSAKGVPLQAVERLQPWFLSSGFMLPACLKDASGGMPLVLDTSLAKRAEAAGRPVAGLETALEQLSVMAALPIKDQMDGFVALMAAEDRLGDIFETMIELYLGEHVATIMPAIEAAVPDGGMLVGGGEGYAAFEAKLITERNLRMAERLEPHLKEGGAFVAVGALHLPGTSGLVALLRQRGYRVTRVPAPVTASVPASGEAPEAATDDPRKAAATPAPPPETMPGLTPGAGGGDDAGDTKK
;
A
#
# COMPACT_ATOMS: atom_id res chain seq x y z
N MET A 1 -25.86 7.55 37.06
CA MET A 1 -25.61 8.38 35.85
C MET A 1 -24.17 8.20 35.37
N THR A 2 -23.70 6.95 35.23
CA THR A 2 -22.27 6.60 35.03
C THR A 2 -22.05 5.64 33.87
N GLY A 3 -23.02 5.55 32.94
CA GLY A 3 -22.98 4.64 31.79
C GLY A 3 -22.71 5.29 30.43
N LEU A 4 -22.51 6.62 30.37
CA LEU A 4 -22.48 7.37 29.10
C LEU A 4 -21.10 7.94 28.73
N VAL A 5 -20.07 7.77 29.56
CA VAL A 5 -18.74 8.39 29.36
C VAL A 5 -17.73 7.43 28.71
N TRP A 6 -18.03 6.13 28.65
CA TRP A 6 -17.15 5.12 28.03
C TRP A 6 -17.31 4.97 26.51
N GLN A 7 -18.39 5.51 25.92
CA GLN A 7 -18.64 5.38 24.47
C GLN A 7 -17.96 6.45 23.60
N THR A 8 -17.44 7.53 24.19
CA THR A 8 -16.88 8.65 23.42
C THR A 8 -15.37 8.55 23.17
N GLY A 9 -14.62 7.80 23.99
CA GLY A 9 -13.17 7.63 23.83
C GLY A 9 -12.77 6.64 22.73
N LEU A 10 -13.46 5.50 22.64
CA LEU A 10 -13.21 4.49 21.61
C LEU A 10 -13.67 4.97 20.22
N ALA A 11 -14.70 5.82 20.19
CA ALA A 11 -15.26 6.37 18.96
C ALA A 11 -14.29 7.31 18.23
N VAL A 12 -13.32 7.95 18.89
CA VAL A 12 -12.38 8.86 18.20
C VAL A 12 -11.24 8.09 17.52
N LEU A 13 -10.84 6.93 18.06
CA LEU A 13 -9.89 6.02 17.40
C LEU A 13 -10.52 5.23 16.25
N VAL A 14 -11.84 4.97 16.32
CA VAL A 14 -12.61 4.28 15.26
C VAL A 14 -13.22 5.26 14.24
N ALA A 15 -13.51 6.51 14.59
CA ALA A 15 -14.15 7.48 13.67
C ALA A 15 -13.23 7.96 12.54
N GLY A 16 -11.91 7.74 12.64
CA GLY A 16 -11.00 7.88 11.50
C GLY A 16 -11.27 6.89 10.36
N PHE A 17 -12.08 5.84 10.60
CA PHE A 17 -12.34 4.75 9.66
C PHE A 17 -13.73 4.79 8.98
N LEU A 18 -14.58 5.80 9.24
CA LEU A 18 -15.97 5.80 8.74
C LEU A 18 -16.34 6.98 7.84
N LEU A 19 -15.36 7.76 7.34
CA LEU A 19 -15.63 8.86 6.42
C LEU A 19 -15.50 8.42 4.94
N PRO A 20 -16.38 8.90 4.05
CA PRO A 20 -16.31 8.60 2.62
C PRO A 20 -14.98 9.08 2.03
N SER A 21 -14.35 8.19 1.24
CA SER A 21 -13.04 8.40 0.63
C SER A 21 -13.11 9.49 -0.45
N ALA A 22 -12.83 10.73 -0.07
CA ALA A 22 -12.39 11.75 -1.02
C ALA A 22 -10.86 11.81 -0.96
N SER A 23 -10.19 11.32 -2.01
CA SER A 23 -8.74 11.36 -2.11
C SER A 23 -8.31 12.82 -2.29
N LEU A 24 -7.89 13.46 -1.21
CA LEU A 24 -7.04 14.64 -1.29
C LEU A 24 -5.61 14.12 -1.40
N ALA A 25 -4.93 14.46 -2.49
CA ALA A 25 -3.49 14.29 -2.57
C ALA A 25 -2.88 14.99 -1.34
N ALA A 26 -2.03 14.26 -0.60
CA ALA A 26 -1.29 14.85 0.51
C ALA A 26 -0.59 16.13 0.00
N GLY A 27 -0.88 17.26 0.65
CA GLY A 27 -0.28 18.54 0.29
C GLY A 27 1.24 18.47 0.32
N ALA A 28 1.89 19.40 -0.38
CA ALA A 28 3.35 19.52 -0.46
C ALA A 28 4.07 19.60 0.91
N ASP A 29 3.33 19.83 2.00
CA ASP A 29 3.82 20.00 3.38
C ASP A 29 4.14 18.69 4.14
N CYS A 30 3.98 17.52 3.51
CA CYS A 30 4.35 16.22 4.11
C CYS A 30 5.76 15.72 3.74
N ARG A 31 6.53 16.47 2.95
CA ARG A 31 7.84 16.00 2.47
C ARG A 31 8.94 16.22 3.50
N GLY A 32 9.61 15.14 3.90
CA GLY A 32 10.87 15.21 4.63
C GLY A 32 12.07 15.46 3.71
N ALA A 33 13.25 15.50 4.31
CA ALA A 33 14.53 15.54 3.61
C ALA A 33 15.17 14.15 3.62
N SER A 34 15.67 13.69 2.46
CA SER A 34 16.44 12.45 2.39
C SER A 34 17.68 12.50 3.29
N LEU A 35 17.94 11.40 4.00
CA LEU A 35 19.06 11.22 4.91
C LEU A 35 20.34 10.77 4.16
N LEU A 36 20.24 10.35 2.90
CA LEU A 36 21.37 9.84 2.12
C LEU A 36 22.51 10.87 1.95
N PRO A 37 22.25 12.17 1.68
CA PRO A 37 23.31 13.17 1.60
C PRO A 37 24.08 13.32 2.92
N GLY A 38 23.38 13.20 4.05
CA GLY A 38 24.01 13.21 5.38
C GLY A 38 24.90 11.99 5.60
N LEU A 39 24.42 10.79 5.24
CA LEU A 39 25.23 9.56 5.28
C LEU A 39 26.47 9.64 4.38
N ALA A 40 26.35 10.27 3.20
CA ALA A 40 27.46 10.47 2.29
C ALA A 40 28.50 11.44 2.88
N ALA A 41 28.06 12.57 3.44
CA ALA A 41 28.93 13.54 4.09
C ALA A 41 29.68 12.95 5.30
N ASP A 42 29.01 12.07 6.05
CA ASP A 42 29.59 11.32 7.17
C ASP A 42 30.52 10.17 6.74
N GLY A 43 30.61 9.87 5.43
CA GLY A 43 31.41 8.75 4.91
C GLY A 43 30.83 7.37 5.21
N LYS A 44 29.55 7.28 5.58
CA LYS A 44 28.86 6.02 5.94
C LYS A 44 28.14 5.36 4.77
N LEU A 45 27.69 6.14 3.78
CA LEU A 45 26.85 5.64 2.68
C LEU A 45 27.52 4.50 1.89
N ALA A 46 28.82 4.61 1.60
CA ALA A 46 29.54 3.58 0.84
C ALA A 46 29.56 2.22 1.57
N ALA A 47 29.64 2.22 2.91
CA ALA A 47 29.60 0.98 3.69
C ALA A 47 28.19 0.37 3.70
N VAL A 48 27.15 1.21 3.81
CA VAL A 48 25.74 0.83 3.70
C VAL A 48 25.45 0.17 2.35
N GLU A 49 25.86 0.80 1.26
CA GLU A 49 25.69 0.28 -0.10
C GLU A 49 26.46 -1.03 -0.31
N ALA A 50 27.69 -1.12 0.21
CA ALA A 50 28.51 -2.33 0.11
C ALA A 50 27.91 -3.51 0.89
N GLU A 51 27.27 -3.27 2.04
CA GLU A 51 26.53 -4.30 2.76
C GLU A 51 25.28 -4.73 2.00
N ALA A 52 24.46 -3.77 1.55
CA ALA A 52 23.26 -4.04 0.78
C ALA A 52 23.52 -4.82 -0.51
N ALA A 53 24.65 -4.57 -1.17
CA ALA A 53 25.07 -5.28 -2.38
C ALA A 53 25.33 -6.79 -2.17
N LYS A 54 25.51 -7.24 -0.92
CA LYS A 54 25.65 -8.67 -0.59
C LYS A 54 24.30 -9.39 -0.63
N THR A 55 23.20 -8.66 -0.53
CA THR A 55 21.85 -9.22 -0.53
C THR A 55 21.46 -9.64 -1.95
N VAL A 56 21.23 -10.94 -2.13
CA VAL A 56 20.78 -11.50 -3.42
C VAL A 56 19.43 -10.88 -3.80
N ASN A 57 19.28 -10.44 -5.05
CA ASN A 57 18.11 -9.68 -5.51
C ASN A 57 17.84 -8.41 -4.69
N GLY A 58 18.90 -7.78 -4.16
CA GLY A 58 18.80 -6.55 -3.37
C GLY A 58 18.41 -5.32 -4.18
N GLU A 59 18.55 -5.39 -5.50
CA GLU A 59 18.06 -4.38 -6.44
C GLU A 59 16.85 -4.89 -7.25
N GLY A 60 15.99 -3.95 -7.64
CA GLY A 60 14.83 -4.21 -8.47
C GLY A 60 13.56 -4.38 -7.64
N ARG A 61 12.49 -3.70 -8.07
CA ARG A 61 11.16 -3.86 -7.48
C ARG A 61 10.15 -4.48 -8.44
N PHE A 62 10.52 -4.75 -9.69
CA PHE A 62 9.62 -5.31 -10.68
C PHE A 62 10.27 -6.49 -11.41
N TRP A 63 9.52 -7.60 -11.48
CA TRP A 63 10.02 -8.88 -11.93
C TRP A 63 9.00 -9.55 -12.84
N ARG A 64 9.48 -10.14 -13.94
CA ARG A 64 8.70 -11.02 -14.81
C ARG A 64 8.89 -12.46 -14.37
N ILE A 65 7.80 -13.22 -14.29
CA ILE A 65 7.75 -14.62 -13.87
C ILE A 65 7.22 -15.47 -15.03
N GLU A 66 7.99 -16.48 -15.42
CA GLU A 66 7.64 -17.44 -16.46
C GLU A 66 7.66 -18.86 -15.89
N ALA A 67 6.59 -19.62 -16.17
CA ALA A 67 6.40 -20.96 -15.65
C ALA A 67 7.45 -21.96 -16.18
N PRO A 68 7.82 -22.99 -15.41
CA PRO A 68 8.73 -24.03 -15.89
C PRO A 68 8.16 -24.72 -17.13
N GLY A 69 8.96 -24.84 -18.20
CA GLY A 69 8.53 -25.53 -19.43
C GLY A 69 7.46 -24.79 -20.23
N SER A 70 7.25 -23.49 -19.99
CA SER A 70 6.41 -22.64 -20.82
C SER A 70 7.05 -22.42 -22.20
N ASP A 71 6.89 -23.39 -23.09
CA ASP A 71 7.12 -23.22 -24.51
C ASP A 71 5.94 -22.38 -25.08
N ALA A 72 6.05 -21.06 -24.96
CA ALA A 72 5.24 -20.03 -25.64
C ALA A 72 3.71 -19.97 -25.39
N GLY A 73 3.10 -20.82 -24.54
CA GLY A 73 1.64 -20.90 -24.41
C GLY A 73 0.97 -20.06 -23.30
N ALA A 74 1.55 -20.00 -22.09
CA ALA A 74 0.95 -19.29 -20.96
C ALA A 74 1.46 -17.84 -20.87
N PRO A 75 0.58 -16.85 -20.64
CA PRO A 75 1.01 -15.46 -20.47
C PRO A 75 1.92 -15.34 -19.23
N PRO A 76 2.99 -14.53 -19.31
CA PRO A 76 3.88 -14.30 -18.17
C PRO A 76 3.11 -13.66 -17.01
N SER A 77 3.48 -14.04 -15.79
CA SER A 77 3.04 -13.33 -14.59
C SER A 77 4.08 -12.25 -14.23
N HIS A 78 3.71 -11.31 -13.38
CA HIS A 78 4.59 -10.25 -12.91
C HIS A 78 4.55 -10.15 -11.39
N LEU A 79 5.65 -9.70 -10.79
CA LEU A 79 5.80 -9.47 -9.36
C LEU A 79 6.34 -8.07 -9.11
N LEU A 80 5.50 -7.24 -8.49
CA LEU A 80 5.81 -5.88 -8.07
C LEU A 80 6.00 -5.86 -6.55
N GLY A 81 7.13 -5.30 -6.12
CA GLY A 81 7.37 -4.83 -4.77
C GLY A 81 6.63 -3.53 -4.54
N THR A 82 5.65 -3.49 -3.66
CA THR A 82 4.89 -2.30 -3.28
C THR A 82 5.48 -1.62 -2.05
N MET A 83 5.06 -0.39 -1.81
CA MET A 83 5.33 0.35 -0.58
C MET A 83 3.99 0.91 -0.10
N HIS A 84 3.63 0.65 1.15
CA HIS A 84 2.33 1.02 1.75
C HIS A 84 2.26 2.52 2.09
N LEU A 85 2.54 3.39 1.12
CA LEU A 85 2.51 4.84 1.24
C LEU A 85 1.60 5.45 0.17
N GLY A 86 0.93 6.53 0.53
CA GLY A 86 0.10 7.34 -0.36
C GLY A 86 0.84 8.47 -1.07
N ASP A 87 2.17 8.38 -1.21
CA ASP A 87 2.95 9.38 -1.96
C ASP A 87 2.67 9.24 -3.46
N ALA A 88 2.39 10.37 -4.13
CA ALA A 88 2.06 10.38 -5.56
C ALA A 88 3.14 9.74 -6.44
N ARG A 89 4.42 9.82 -6.06
CA ARG A 89 5.54 9.19 -6.78
C ARG A 89 5.52 7.67 -6.65
N VAL A 90 5.04 7.16 -5.52
CA VAL A 90 4.86 5.72 -5.28
C VAL A 90 3.64 5.20 -6.04
N LEU A 91 2.55 5.99 -6.08
CA LEU A 91 1.33 5.66 -6.81
C LEU A 91 1.51 5.73 -8.35
N ALA A 92 2.43 6.56 -8.83
CA ALA A 92 2.78 6.67 -10.24
C ALA A 92 3.57 5.45 -10.71
N LEU A 93 2.88 4.47 -11.27
CA LEU A 93 3.52 3.30 -11.89
C LEU A 93 4.31 3.73 -13.13
N PRO A 94 5.58 3.33 -13.27
CA PRO A 94 6.29 3.42 -14.54
C PRO A 94 5.52 2.71 -15.66
N GLU A 95 5.63 3.22 -16.89
CA GLU A 95 4.88 2.68 -18.04
C GLU A 95 5.02 1.16 -18.17
N VAL A 96 6.25 0.63 -18.05
CA VAL A 96 6.50 -0.83 -18.13
C VAL A 96 5.71 -1.64 -17.09
N VAL A 97 5.51 -1.08 -15.89
CA VAL A 97 4.74 -1.72 -14.82
C VAL A 97 3.25 -1.56 -15.09
N ALA A 98 2.82 -0.36 -15.53
CA ALA A 98 1.43 -0.09 -15.88
C ALA A 98 0.95 -0.97 -17.03
N SER A 99 1.70 -1.08 -18.13
CA SER A 99 1.34 -1.94 -19.26
C SER A 99 1.26 -3.41 -18.85
N ALA A 100 2.20 -3.87 -18.02
CA ALA A 100 2.16 -5.24 -17.50
C ALA A 100 0.96 -5.49 -16.58
N PHE A 101 0.59 -4.50 -15.75
CA PHE A 101 -0.61 -4.57 -14.92
C PHE A 101 -1.88 -4.64 -15.77
N GLU A 102 -2.01 -3.80 -16.80
CA GLU A 102 -3.20 -3.79 -17.68
C GLU A 102 -3.31 -5.05 -18.55
N ALA A 103 -2.18 -5.66 -18.92
CA ALA A 103 -2.13 -6.89 -19.71
C ALA A 103 -2.37 -8.17 -18.88
N SER A 104 -2.46 -8.06 -17.56
CA SER A 104 -2.64 -9.22 -16.67
C SER A 104 -4.12 -9.59 -16.49
N ASP A 105 -4.39 -10.88 -16.29
CA ASP A 105 -5.76 -11.41 -16.17
C ASP A 105 -6.35 -11.21 -14.77
N GLY A 106 -5.51 -11.15 -13.74
CA GLY A 106 -5.92 -10.96 -12.35
C GLY A 106 -4.87 -10.25 -11.50
N LEU A 107 -5.26 -9.85 -10.29
CA LEU A 107 -4.38 -9.26 -9.29
C LEU A 107 -4.27 -10.19 -8.08
N VAL A 108 -3.05 -10.39 -7.59
CA VAL A 108 -2.77 -11.12 -6.36
C VAL A 108 -2.07 -10.16 -5.40
N LEU A 109 -2.67 -9.92 -4.23
CA LEU A 109 -2.14 -9.09 -3.16
C LEU A 109 -1.68 -9.94 -1.98
N GLU A 110 -0.96 -9.33 -1.03
CA GLU A 110 -0.75 -9.95 0.29
C GLU A 110 -2.07 -10.28 0.97
N THR A 111 -3.03 -9.37 0.95
CA THR A 111 -4.36 -9.58 1.54
C THR A 111 -5.39 -8.77 0.76
N THR A 112 -6.61 -9.29 0.64
CA THR A 112 -7.76 -8.55 0.10
C THR A 112 -8.53 -7.82 1.19
N ASP A 113 -8.24 -8.08 2.46
CA ASP A 113 -8.93 -7.44 3.58
C ASP A 113 -8.60 -5.94 3.69
N VAL A 114 -7.54 -5.47 3.03
CA VAL A 114 -7.26 -4.03 2.85
C VAL A 114 -8.35 -3.30 2.07
N LEU A 115 -9.17 -4.02 1.31
CA LEU A 115 -10.30 -3.47 0.54
C LEU A 115 -11.56 -3.31 1.39
N ASP A 116 -11.57 -3.92 2.58
CA ASP A 116 -12.72 -3.95 3.46
C ASP A 116 -12.29 -3.67 4.91
N GLN A 117 -12.32 -2.38 5.27
CA GLN A 117 -12.01 -1.93 6.62
C GLN A 117 -12.93 -2.56 7.68
N THR A 118 -14.12 -3.04 7.31
CA THR A 118 -15.01 -3.73 8.26
C THR A 118 -14.49 -5.12 8.61
N LYS A 119 -13.84 -5.83 7.68
CA LYS A 119 -13.17 -7.10 7.98
C LYS A 119 -11.97 -6.93 8.89
N MET A 120 -11.17 -5.89 8.66
CA MET A 120 -10.05 -5.55 9.54
C MET A 120 -10.54 -5.27 10.97
N ALA A 121 -11.57 -4.42 11.10
CA ALA A 121 -12.17 -4.15 12.40
C ALA A 121 -12.75 -5.42 13.04
N ALA A 122 -13.46 -6.25 12.27
CA ALA A 122 -14.02 -7.52 12.75
C ALA A 122 -12.92 -8.48 13.24
N ALA A 123 -11.77 -8.57 12.57
CA ALA A 123 -10.64 -9.38 13.00
C ALA A 123 -10.08 -8.91 14.36
N LEU A 124 -9.92 -7.59 14.55
CA LEU A 124 -9.47 -7.02 15.82
C LEU A 124 -10.50 -7.21 16.95
N PHE A 125 -11.81 -7.19 16.64
CA PHE A 125 -12.86 -7.45 17.61
C PHE A 125 -13.00 -8.94 17.97
N ALA A 126 -12.75 -9.84 17.00
CA ALA A 126 -12.87 -11.28 17.19
C ALA A 126 -11.80 -11.83 18.14
N ASP A 127 -10.61 -11.22 18.16
CA ASP A 127 -9.52 -11.59 19.04
C ASP A 127 -8.90 -10.37 19.73
N PRO A 128 -9.33 -10.03 20.96
CA PRO A 128 -8.79 -8.90 21.70
C PRO A 128 -7.33 -9.10 22.11
N THR A 129 -6.81 -10.33 22.07
CA THR A 129 -5.40 -10.60 22.39
C THR A 129 -4.46 -10.03 21.32
N LEU A 130 -4.97 -9.74 20.12
CA LEU A 130 -4.19 -9.06 19.08
C LEU A 130 -3.79 -7.66 19.53
N THR A 131 -4.69 -6.91 20.16
CA THR A 131 -4.48 -5.48 20.46
C THR A 131 -4.26 -5.18 21.92
N THR A 132 -4.55 -6.11 22.83
CA THR A 132 -4.47 -5.89 24.28
C THR A 132 -3.27 -6.63 24.87
N LEU A 133 -2.56 -5.99 25.79
CA LEU A 133 -1.49 -6.59 26.58
C LEU A 133 -2.01 -7.77 27.40
N PRO A 134 -1.23 -8.86 27.52
CA PRO A 134 -1.62 -10.03 28.29
C PRO A 134 -1.63 -9.76 29.80
N ASP A 135 -2.30 -10.64 30.55
CA ASP A 135 -2.27 -10.71 32.03
C ASP A 135 -2.71 -9.42 32.77
N GLY A 136 -3.46 -8.55 32.10
CA GLY A 136 -3.91 -7.27 32.67
C GLY A 136 -2.78 -6.27 32.87
N LYS A 137 -1.61 -6.50 32.27
CA LYS A 137 -0.47 -5.61 32.28
C LYS A 137 -0.77 -4.29 31.55
N THR A 138 -0.03 -3.25 31.91
CA THR A 138 -0.08 -1.95 31.24
C THR A 138 1.28 -1.59 30.64
N LEU A 139 1.33 -0.56 29.81
CA LEU A 139 2.58 -0.02 29.28
C LEU A 139 3.57 0.35 30.41
N GLY A 140 3.07 0.87 31.52
CA GLY A 140 3.88 1.23 32.70
C GLY A 140 4.53 0.04 33.41
N ASP A 141 4.07 -1.20 33.18
CA ASP A 141 4.77 -2.40 33.66
C ASP A 141 6.07 -2.68 32.88
N TYR A 142 6.22 -2.09 31.69
CA TYR A 142 7.35 -2.33 30.78
C TYR A 142 8.22 -1.08 30.56
N LEU A 143 7.69 0.11 30.83
CA LEU A 143 8.38 1.38 30.65
C LEU A 143 9.08 1.85 31.92
N GLY A 144 10.25 2.47 31.76
CA GLY A 144 10.86 3.25 32.83
C GLY A 144 10.09 4.57 33.08
N PRO A 145 10.30 5.24 34.23
CA PRO A 145 9.58 6.47 34.56
C PRO A 145 9.82 7.61 33.56
N GLU A 146 10.99 7.65 32.93
CA GLU A 146 11.31 8.66 31.90
C GLU A 146 10.54 8.40 30.60
N ASP A 147 10.52 7.15 30.12
CA ASP A 147 9.80 6.78 28.90
C ASP A 147 8.28 6.89 29.05
N GLU A 148 7.75 6.54 30.24
CA GLU A 148 6.32 6.71 30.53
C GLU A 148 5.90 8.18 30.53
N ALA A 149 6.73 9.07 31.09
CA ALA A 149 6.50 10.51 31.06
C ALA A 149 6.58 11.06 29.63
N ALA A 150 7.56 10.61 28.83
CA ALA A 150 7.69 10.98 27.43
C ALA A 150 6.47 10.52 26.60
N LEU A 151 6.02 9.28 26.79
CA LEU A 151 4.82 8.74 26.17
C LEU A 151 3.58 9.57 26.53
N ALA A 152 3.37 9.84 27.82
CA ALA A 152 2.23 10.62 28.28
C ALA A 152 2.21 12.03 27.65
N ALA A 153 3.37 12.69 27.56
CA ALA A 153 3.50 13.99 26.92
C ALA A 153 3.15 13.94 25.42
N LYS A 154 3.67 12.95 24.68
CA LYS A 154 3.39 12.78 23.24
C LYS A 154 1.93 12.44 22.96
N LEU A 155 1.33 11.54 23.74
CA LEU A 155 -0.10 11.23 23.64
C LEU A 155 -0.96 12.44 23.95
N SER A 156 -0.62 13.20 25.01
CA SER A 156 -1.33 14.42 25.37
C SER A 156 -1.27 15.48 24.27
N ALA A 157 -0.12 15.65 23.60
CA ALA A 157 0.01 16.53 22.43
C ALA A 157 -0.87 16.10 21.24
N LYS A 158 -1.25 14.82 21.17
CA LYS A 158 -2.20 14.27 20.18
C LYS A 158 -3.64 14.21 20.71
N GLY A 159 -3.92 14.73 21.90
CA GLY A 159 -5.26 14.71 22.52
C GLY A 159 -5.69 13.34 23.06
N VAL A 160 -4.76 12.40 23.21
CA VAL A 160 -5.03 11.04 23.69
C VAL A 160 -4.55 10.92 25.14
N PRO A 161 -5.40 10.55 26.11
CA PRO A 161 -4.96 10.29 27.48
C PRO A 161 -4.28 8.90 27.57
N LEU A 162 -3.18 8.81 28.33
CA LEU A 162 -2.44 7.54 28.52
C LEU A 162 -3.37 6.40 28.97
N GLN A 163 -4.30 6.66 29.89
CA GLN A 163 -5.23 5.67 30.42
C GLN A 163 -6.17 5.07 29.36
N ALA A 164 -6.39 5.75 28.23
CA ALA A 164 -7.21 5.20 27.15
C ALA A 164 -6.46 4.14 26.34
N VAL A 165 -5.13 4.12 26.42
CA VAL A 165 -4.26 3.27 25.59
C VAL A 165 -3.29 2.41 26.38
N GLU A 166 -3.25 2.55 27.71
CA GLU A 166 -2.28 1.90 28.60
C GLU A 166 -2.31 0.37 28.57
N ARG A 167 -3.38 -0.23 28.07
CA ARG A 167 -3.53 -1.68 27.93
C ARG A 167 -3.31 -2.19 26.51
N LEU A 168 -3.07 -1.30 25.56
CA LEU A 168 -2.86 -1.71 24.16
C LEU A 168 -1.44 -2.25 23.98
N GLN A 169 -1.29 -3.23 23.08
CA GLN A 169 0.01 -3.74 22.70
C GLN A 169 0.85 -2.66 22.00
N PRO A 170 2.18 -2.60 22.23
CA PRO A 170 3.04 -1.59 21.63
C PRO A 170 3.07 -1.61 20.09
N TRP A 171 2.92 -2.78 19.44
CA TRP A 171 2.82 -2.84 17.97
C TRP A 171 1.61 -2.07 17.44
N PHE A 172 0.47 -2.17 18.13
CA PHE A 172 -0.77 -1.51 17.74
C PHE A 172 -0.67 0.00 17.93
N LEU A 173 -0.07 0.44 19.04
CA LEU A 173 0.22 1.86 19.27
C LEU A 173 1.17 2.44 18.23
N SER A 174 2.21 1.68 17.86
CA SER A 174 3.17 2.07 16.83
C SER A 174 2.49 2.44 15.53
N SER A 175 1.44 1.69 15.12
CA SER A 175 0.69 1.99 13.89
C SER A 175 0.08 3.40 13.87
N GLY A 176 -0.37 3.92 15.02
CA GLY A 176 -0.90 5.28 15.14
C GLY A 176 0.19 6.37 15.19
N PHE A 177 1.38 6.04 15.68
CA PHE A 177 2.52 6.97 15.74
C PHE A 177 3.24 7.10 14.40
N MET A 178 3.22 6.07 13.56
CA MET A 178 3.80 6.11 12.21
C MET A 178 3.04 7.04 11.25
N LEU A 179 1.83 7.49 11.60
CA LEU A 179 1.08 8.42 10.77
C LEU A 179 1.69 9.83 10.86
N PRO A 180 2.24 10.39 9.76
CA PRO A 180 2.79 11.74 9.75
C PRO A 180 1.77 12.78 10.23
N ALA A 181 2.22 13.73 11.04
CA ALA A 181 1.35 14.76 11.61
C ALA A 181 0.63 15.61 10.54
N CYS A 182 1.25 15.80 9.39
CA CYS A 182 0.69 16.53 8.25
C CYS A 182 -0.52 15.81 7.59
N LEU A 183 -0.70 14.50 7.82
CA LEU A 183 -1.85 13.75 7.32
C LEU A 183 -3.06 13.80 8.28
N LYS A 184 -2.92 14.43 9.46
CA LYS A 184 -3.99 14.52 10.46
C LYS A 184 -5.18 15.38 10.02
N ASP A 185 -4.94 16.35 9.14
CA ASP A 185 -5.98 17.26 8.62
C ASP A 185 -6.62 16.74 7.31
N ALA A 186 -6.22 15.55 6.86
CA ALA A 186 -6.87 14.87 5.74
C ALA A 186 -8.28 14.41 6.16
N SER A 187 -9.21 15.34 6.11
CA SER A 187 -10.66 15.16 6.35
C SER A 187 -11.33 14.16 5.40
N GLY A 188 -10.57 13.55 4.47
CA GLY A 188 -11.00 12.52 3.52
C GLY A 188 -10.59 11.08 3.85
N GLY A 189 -9.99 10.84 5.03
CA GLY A 189 -9.53 9.51 5.47
C GLY A 189 -8.06 9.22 5.13
N MET A 190 -7.61 8.01 5.45
CA MET A 190 -6.24 7.56 5.16
C MET A 190 -5.94 7.61 3.65
N PRO A 191 -4.75 8.09 3.23
CA PRO A 191 -4.39 8.12 1.81
C PRO A 191 -4.51 6.75 1.15
N LEU A 192 -4.94 6.73 -0.11
CA LEU A 192 -4.90 5.52 -0.94
C LEU A 192 -3.44 5.08 -1.08
N VAL A 193 -3.12 3.87 -0.63
CA VAL A 193 -1.79 3.26 -0.84
C VAL A 193 -1.77 2.45 -2.12
N LEU A 194 -0.58 2.16 -2.67
CA LEU A 194 -0.43 1.52 -3.97
C LEU A 194 -1.22 0.20 -4.09
N ASP A 195 -1.19 -0.65 -3.07
CA ASP A 195 -1.89 -1.94 -3.02
C ASP A 195 -3.40 -1.75 -3.22
N THR A 196 -4.01 -0.82 -2.48
CA THR A 196 -5.43 -0.50 -2.59
C THR A 196 -5.78 0.19 -3.91
N SER A 197 -4.84 0.96 -4.49
CA SER A 197 -5.02 1.57 -5.82
C SER A 197 -5.06 0.50 -6.92
N LEU A 198 -4.14 -0.46 -6.89
CA LEU A 198 -4.10 -1.59 -7.82
C LEU A 198 -5.38 -2.42 -7.73
N ALA A 199 -5.84 -2.73 -6.52
CA ALA A 199 -7.08 -3.48 -6.32
C ALA A 199 -8.31 -2.75 -6.86
N LYS A 200 -8.49 -1.47 -6.54
CA LYS A 200 -9.61 -0.69 -7.08
C LYS A 200 -9.59 -0.64 -8.61
N ARG A 201 -8.41 -0.54 -9.22
CA ARG A 201 -8.26 -0.61 -10.69
C ARG A 201 -8.62 -1.99 -11.25
N ALA A 202 -8.19 -3.07 -10.60
CA ALA A 202 -8.53 -4.42 -11.00
C ALA A 202 -10.05 -4.69 -10.89
N GLU A 203 -10.67 -4.30 -9.78
CA GLU A 203 -12.12 -4.40 -9.57
C GLU A 203 -12.91 -3.60 -10.60
N ALA A 204 -12.48 -2.36 -10.90
CA ALA A 204 -13.11 -1.52 -11.92
C ALA A 204 -12.98 -2.12 -13.33
N ALA A 205 -11.90 -2.86 -13.60
CA ALA A 205 -11.69 -3.60 -14.85
C ALA A 205 -12.39 -4.98 -14.87
N GLY A 206 -13.10 -5.36 -13.80
CA GLY A 206 -13.75 -6.67 -13.69
C GLY A 206 -12.78 -7.85 -13.54
N ARG A 207 -11.53 -7.58 -13.15
CA ARG A 207 -10.48 -8.59 -12.97
C ARG A 207 -10.55 -9.17 -11.55
N PRO A 208 -10.38 -10.49 -11.37
CA PRO A 208 -10.36 -11.10 -10.06
C PRO A 208 -9.20 -10.56 -9.22
N VAL A 209 -9.46 -10.35 -7.93
CA VAL A 209 -8.46 -9.99 -6.92
C VAL A 209 -8.37 -11.11 -5.89
N ALA A 210 -7.18 -11.66 -5.69
CA ALA A 210 -6.89 -12.70 -4.71
C ALA A 210 -5.92 -12.20 -3.64
N GLY A 211 -5.96 -12.82 -2.46
CA GLY A 211 -5.07 -12.51 -1.33
C GLY A 211 -4.25 -13.74 -0.97
N LEU A 212 -2.95 -13.56 -0.71
CA LEU A 212 -2.06 -14.63 -0.27
C LEU A 212 -2.17 -14.92 1.22
N GLU A 213 -2.69 -14.00 2.01
CA GLU A 213 -2.84 -14.04 3.46
C GLU A 213 -4.14 -13.32 3.86
N THR A 214 -4.61 -13.61 5.07
CA THR A 214 -5.70 -12.88 5.72
C THR A 214 -5.16 -11.77 6.62
N ALA A 215 -5.99 -10.76 6.90
CA ALA A 215 -5.65 -9.75 7.90
C ALA A 215 -5.31 -10.38 9.26
N LEU A 216 -6.08 -11.38 9.69
CA LEU A 216 -5.82 -12.08 10.95
C LEU A 216 -4.43 -12.73 10.96
N GLU A 217 -4.02 -13.41 9.88
CA GLU A 217 -2.67 -13.99 9.79
C GLU A 217 -1.58 -12.92 9.94
N GLN A 218 -1.71 -11.75 9.30
CA GLN A 218 -0.73 -10.67 9.42
C GLN A 218 -0.69 -10.08 10.84
N LEU A 219 -1.87 -9.76 11.39
CA LEU A 219 -2.00 -9.17 12.73
C LEU A 219 -1.49 -10.12 13.82
N SER A 220 -1.79 -11.42 13.71
CA SER A 220 -1.33 -12.42 14.67
C SER A 220 0.18 -12.54 14.70
N VAL A 221 0.87 -12.40 13.56
CA VAL A 221 2.34 -12.41 13.55
C VAL A 221 2.90 -11.20 14.29
N MET A 222 2.32 -10.00 14.10
CA MET A 222 2.72 -8.81 14.85
C MET A 222 2.47 -8.94 16.36
N ALA A 223 1.28 -9.41 16.73
CA ALA A 223 0.90 -9.59 18.14
C ALA A 223 1.68 -10.71 18.85
N ALA A 224 2.21 -11.69 18.10
CA ALA A 224 3.01 -12.78 18.64
C ALA A 224 4.49 -12.42 18.87
N LEU A 225 4.94 -11.24 18.44
CA LEU A 225 6.29 -10.77 18.75
C LEU A 225 6.47 -10.60 20.27
N PRO A 226 7.65 -10.91 20.83
CA PRO A 226 7.91 -10.68 22.24
C PRO A 226 7.59 -9.25 22.64
N ILE A 227 6.85 -9.07 23.74
CA ILE A 227 6.41 -7.73 24.20
C ILE A 227 7.59 -6.79 24.42
N LYS A 228 8.74 -7.33 24.87
CA LYS A 228 9.99 -6.57 24.98
C LYS A 228 10.39 -5.97 23.63
N ASP A 229 10.44 -6.77 22.57
CA ASP A 229 10.87 -6.32 21.24
C ASP A 229 9.89 -5.29 20.67
N GLN A 230 8.59 -5.50 20.87
CA GLN A 230 7.57 -4.52 20.50
C GLN A 230 7.76 -3.19 21.26
N MET A 231 8.10 -3.27 22.55
CA MET A 231 8.31 -2.09 23.38
C MET A 231 9.58 -1.33 22.98
N ASP A 232 10.69 -2.03 22.77
CA ASP A 232 11.94 -1.43 22.30
C ASP A 232 11.71 -0.70 20.96
N GLY A 233 10.97 -1.32 20.03
CA GLY A 233 10.58 -0.68 18.77
C GLY A 233 9.67 0.54 18.96
N PHE A 234 8.71 0.47 19.89
CA PHE A 234 7.81 1.59 20.17
C PHE A 234 8.53 2.78 20.82
N VAL A 235 9.43 2.54 21.77
CA VAL A 235 10.26 3.58 22.39
C VAL A 235 11.15 4.24 21.34
N ALA A 236 11.77 3.46 20.47
CA ALA A 236 12.59 3.99 19.40
C ALA A 236 11.78 4.81 18.38
N LEU A 237 10.55 4.39 18.06
CA LEU A 237 9.59 5.17 17.27
C LEU A 237 9.23 6.50 17.91
N MET A 238 8.99 6.52 19.21
CA MET A 238 8.73 7.77 19.92
C MET A 238 9.94 8.72 19.87
N ALA A 239 11.16 8.17 20.03
CA ALA A 239 12.39 8.96 19.95
C ALA A 239 12.66 9.50 18.53
N ALA A 240 12.28 8.75 17.49
CA ALA A 240 12.47 9.10 16.09
C ALA A 240 11.30 9.88 15.46
N GLU A 241 10.24 10.21 16.21
CA GLU A 241 9.00 10.78 15.68
C GLU A 241 9.24 12.01 14.79
N ASP A 242 10.10 12.94 15.22
CA ASP A 242 10.41 14.17 14.48
C ASP A 242 11.23 13.92 13.20
N ARG A 243 11.81 12.72 13.06
CA ARG A 243 12.60 12.29 11.90
C ARG A 243 11.82 11.39 10.94
N LEU A 244 10.57 11.03 11.26
CA LEU A 244 9.78 10.11 10.43
C LEU A 244 9.59 10.61 9.00
N GLY A 245 9.43 11.93 8.81
CA GLY A 245 9.35 12.52 7.47
C GLY A 245 10.60 12.24 6.64
N ASP A 246 11.78 12.43 7.22
CA ASP A 246 13.08 12.22 6.57
C ASP A 246 13.34 10.73 6.30
N ILE A 247 12.93 9.86 7.24
CA ILE A 247 12.98 8.40 7.10
C ILE A 247 12.12 7.97 5.92
N PHE A 248 10.85 8.42 5.84
CA PHE A 248 9.97 8.08 4.72
C PHE A 248 10.48 8.63 3.39
N GLU A 249 11.00 9.86 3.34
CA GLU A 249 11.59 10.41 2.12
C GLU A 249 12.77 9.55 1.63
N THR A 250 13.64 9.14 2.56
CA THR A 250 14.77 8.24 2.27
C THR A 250 14.30 6.89 1.74
N MET A 251 13.28 6.29 2.37
CA MET A 251 12.67 5.03 1.91
C MET A 251 12.10 5.17 0.49
N ILE A 252 11.39 6.26 0.22
CA ILE A 252 10.81 6.54 -1.11
C ILE A 252 11.92 6.69 -2.14
N GLU A 253 12.96 7.49 -1.87
CA GLU A 253 14.08 7.68 -2.80
C GLU A 253 14.74 6.35 -3.17
N LEU A 254 15.08 5.52 -2.17
CA LEU A 254 15.70 4.21 -2.40
C LEU A 254 14.75 3.24 -3.12
N TYR A 255 13.47 3.22 -2.77
CA TYR A 255 12.46 2.40 -3.42
C TYR A 255 12.28 2.75 -4.90
N LEU A 256 12.17 4.05 -5.22
CA LEU A 256 12.02 4.52 -6.60
C LEU A 256 13.31 4.32 -7.42
N GLY A 257 14.48 4.38 -6.77
CA GLY A 257 15.78 4.00 -7.31
C GLY A 257 16.00 2.49 -7.42
N GLU A 258 15.02 1.67 -7.01
CA GLU A 258 15.10 0.21 -6.99
C GLU A 258 16.17 -0.39 -6.05
N HIS A 259 16.65 0.37 -5.06
CA HIS A 259 17.66 -0.04 -4.07
C HIS A 259 17.03 -0.64 -2.80
N VAL A 260 16.15 -1.63 -2.96
CA VAL A 260 15.31 -2.17 -1.87
C VAL A 260 16.12 -2.68 -0.68
N ALA A 261 17.20 -3.45 -0.92
CA ALA A 261 18.04 -3.97 0.18
C ALA A 261 18.86 -2.88 0.89
N THR A 262 18.93 -1.67 0.32
CA THR A 262 19.64 -0.53 0.95
C THR A 262 18.76 0.20 1.96
N ILE A 263 17.43 0.01 1.90
CA ILE A 263 16.47 0.74 2.75
C ILE A 263 16.80 0.58 4.23
N MET A 264 16.75 -0.65 4.77
CA MET A 264 16.94 -0.85 6.21
C MET A 264 18.35 -0.43 6.68
N PRO A 265 19.46 -0.83 6.02
CA PRO A 265 20.79 -0.42 6.44
C PRO A 265 21.02 1.11 6.38
N ALA A 266 20.40 1.81 5.43
CA ALA A 266 20.49 3.27 5.36
C ALA A 266 19.75 3.94 6.52
N ILE A 267 18.54 3.49 6.85
CA ILE A 267 17.80 4.05 7.99
C ILE A 267 18.52 3.74 9.30
N GLU A 268 19.02 2.52 9.49
CA GLU A 268 19.81 2.14 10.67
C GLU A 268 21.07 3.03 10.82
N ALA A 269 21.83 3.24 9.74
CA ALA A 269 23.01 4.09 9.77
C ALA A 269 22.70 5.56 10.03
N ALA A 270 21.54 6.04 9.59
CA ALA A 270 21.11 7.44 9.75
C ALA A 270 20.45 7.69 11.12
N VAL A 271 19.86 6.65 11.72
CA VAL A 271 19.11 6.69 12.97
C VAL A 271 19.58 5.55 13.87
N PRO A 272 20.83 5.58 14.38
CA PRO A 272 21.40 4.45 15.12
C PRO A 272 20.62 4.11 16.41
N ASP A 273 19.97 5.10 17.02
CA ASP A 273 19.11 4.93 18.20
C ASP A 273 17.65 4.55 17.83
N GLY A 274 17.37 4.30 16.54
CA GLY A 274 16.06 3.94 16.03
C GLY A 274 15.66 2.49 16.32
N GLY A 275 16.54 1.68 16.90
CA GLY A 275 16.26 0.31 17.36
C GLY A 275 15.52 -0.55 16.32
N MET A 276 14.55 -1.34 16.78
CA MET A 276 13.79 -2.27 15.95
C MET A 276 12.97 -1.60 14.84
N LEU A 277 12.60 -0.32 15.02
CA LEU A 277 11.86 0.45 14.02
C LEU A 277 12.65 0.60 12.71
N VAL A 278 13.97 0.75 12.82
CA VAL A 278 14.85 1.09 11.69
C VAL A 278 15.71 -0.06 11.21
N GLY A 279 15.43 -1.28 11.68
CA GLY A 279 16.20 -2.46 11.30
C GLY A 279 17.39 -2.79 12.19
N GLY A 280 17.57 -2.07 13.30
CA GLY A 280 18.66 -2.28 14.25
C GLY A 280 18.22 -2.94 15.55
N GLY A 281 19.19 -3.31 16.38
CA GLY A 281 18.97 -3.75 17.76
C GLY A 281 18.89 -5.27 17.97
N GLU A 282 19.03 -5.68 19.24
CA GLU A 282 18.90 -7.07 19.66
C GLU A 282 17.45 -7.53 19.44
N GLY A 283 17.23 -8.47 18.52
CA GLY A 283 15.91 -8.99 18.19
C GLY A 283 15.45 -8.75 16.74
N TYR A 284 16.10 -7.85 16.00
CA TYR A 284 15.65 -7.51 14.64
C TYR A 284 15.66 -8.71 13.69
N ALA A 285 16.68 -9.57 13.78
CA ALA A 285 16.72 -10.80 13.00
C ALA A 285 15.54 -11.75 13.30
N ALA A 286 15.07 -11.82 14.55
CA ALA A 286 13.90 -12.62 14.91
C ALA A 286 12.60 -11.97 14.39
N PHE A 287 12.52 -10.65 14.44
CA PHE A 287 11.44 -9.87 13.83
C PHE A 287 11.37 -10.07 12.32
N GLU A 288 12.49 -9.95 11.61
CA GLU A 288 12.59 -10.18 10.17
C GLU A 288 12.22 -11.63 9.83
N ALA A 289 12.67 -12.61 10.62
CA ALA A 289 12.31 -14.01 10.43
C ALA A 289 10.78 -14.21 10.47
N LYS A 290 10.10 -13.59 11.44
CA LYS A 290 8.64 -13.69 11.60
C LYS A 290 7.86 -12.88 10.57
N LEU A 291 8.20 -11.61 10.35
CA LEU A 291 7.43 -10.71 9.49
C LEU A 291 7.72 -10.89 8.00
N ILE A 292 8.88 -11.43 7.64
CA ILE A 292 9.30 -11.57 6.24
C ILE A 292 9.51 -13.04 5.89
N THR A 293 10.43 -13.74 6.55
CA THR A 293 10.86 -15.07 6.10
C THR A 293 9.75 -16.12 6.16
N GLU A 294 9.07 -16.27 7.31
CA GLU A 294 7.99 -17.26 7.45
C GLU A 294 6.81 -16.95 6.51
N ARG A 295 6.50 -15.66 6.33
CA ARG A 295 5.45 -15.20 5.40
C ARG A 295 5.83 -15.47 3.95
N ASN A 296 7.08 -15.24 3.55
CA ASN A 296 7.58 -15.53 2.21
C ASN A 296 7.44 -16.99 1.83
N LEU A 297 7.73 -17.91 2.76
CA LEU A 297 7.58 -19.35 2.51
C LEU A 297 6.13 -19.72 2.19
N ARG A 298 5.19 -19.20 2.98
CA ARG A 298 3.74 -19.40 2.80
C ARG A 298 3.22 -18.72 1.52
N MET A 299 3.61 -17.47 1.28
CA MET A 299 3.24 -16.74 0.07
C MET A 299 3.76 -17.42 -1.20
N ALA A 300 5.00 -17.92 -1.19
CA ALA A 300 5.55 -18.65 -2.33
C ALA A 300 4.80 -19.95 -2.65
N GLU A 301 4.27 -20.64 -1.63
CA GLU A 301 3.37 -21.79 -1.82
C GLU A 301 2.01 -21.36 -2.38
N ARG A 302 1.38 -20.35 -1.78
CA ARG A 302 0.06 -19.85 -2.19
C ARG A 302 0.04 -19.16 -3.56
N LEU A 303 1.19 -18.68 -4.03
CA LEU A 303 1.36 -18.13 -5.37
C LEU A 303 1.32 -19.20 -6.47
N GLU A 304 1.69 -20.45 -6.17
CA GLU A 304 1.85 -21.50 -7.17
C GLU A 304 0.63 -21.72 -8.08
N PRO A 305 -0.63 -21.81 -7.59
CA PRO A 305 -1.79 -21.94 -8.47
C PRO A 305 -1.96 -20.75 -9.42
N HIS A 306 -1.76 -19.51 -8.94
CA HIS A 306 -1.88 -18.30 -9.75
C HIS A 306 -0.80 -18.24 -10.85
N LEU A 307 0.44 -18.63 -10.52
CA LEU A 307 1.54 -18.62 -11.46
C LEU A 307 1.46 -19.77 -12.49
N LYS A 308 0.80 -20.89 -12.15
CA LYS A 308 0.51 -21.98 -13.09
C LYS A 308 -0.57 -21.62 -14.09
N GLU A 309 -1.58 -20.87 -13.66
CA GLU A 309 -2.62 -20.32 -14.56
C GLU A 309 -2.02 -19.32 -15.55
N GLY A 310 -1.05 -18.51 -15.09
CA GLY A 310 -0.40 -17.48 -15.89
C GLY A 310 -1.14 -16.15 -15.83
N GLY A 311 -0.54 -15.11 -16.39
CA GLY A 311 -1.18 -13.79 -16.49
C GLY A 311 -1.41 -13.05 -15.17
N ALA A 312 -0.96 -13.57 -14.03
CA ALA A 312 -1.15 -12.92 -12.74
C ALA A 312 -0.26 -11.67 -12.59
N PHE A 313 -0.84 -10.58 -12.09
CA PHE A 313 -0.07 -9.47 -11.53
C PHE A 313 -0.01 -9.61 -10.01
N VAL A 314 1.17 -9.90 -9.47
CA VAL A 314 1.40 -10.07 -8.04
C VAL A 314 1.96 -8.78 -7.47
N ALA A 315 1.36 -8.26 -6.42
CA ALA A 315 1.80 -7.08 -5.70
C ALA A 315 1.93 -7.38 -4.19
N VAL A 316 3.16 -7.30 -3.69
CA VAL A 316 3.54 -7.58 -2.30
C VAL A 316 4.57 -6.55 -1.86
N GLY A 317 4.67 -6.25 -0.57
CA GLY A 317 5.62 -5.31 -0.01
C GLY A 317 7.05 -5.59 -0.48
N ALA A 318 7.77 -4.54 -0.87
CA ALA A 318 9.08 -4.67 -1.51
C ALA A 318 10.10 -5.45 -0.67
N LEU A 319 9.98 -5.40 0.67
CA LEU A 319 10.85 -6.15 1.58
C LEU A 319 10.69 -7.68 1.48
N HIS A 320 9.62 -8.18 0.86
CA HIS A 320 9.43 -9.61 0.61
C HIS A 320 10.26 -10.13 -0.58
N LEU A 321 10.91 -9.27 -1.36
CA LEU A 321 11.62 -9.67 -2.58
C LEU A 321 13.10 -10.08 -2.38
N PRO A 322 13.92 -9.33 -1.63
CA PRO A 322 15.36 -9.60 -1.50
C PRO A 322 15.69 -10.81 -0.63
N GLY A 323 16.94 -11.26 -0.73
CA GLY A 323 17.50 -12.32 0.11
C GLY A 323 17.25 -13.72 -0.41
N THR A 324 17.92 -14.70 0.20
CA THR A 324 17.79 -16.12 -0.14
C THR A 324 16.42 -16.70 0.20
N SER A 325 15.74 -16.07 1.17
CA SER A 325 14.36 -16.37 1.58
C SER A 325 13.35 -15.40 0.96
N GLY A 326 13.78 -14.51 0.06
CA GLY A 326 12.90 -13.61 -0.69
C GLY A 326 12.10 -14.35 -1.76
N LEU A 327 10.92 -13.81 -2.10
CA LEU A 327 10.03 -14.41 -3.09
C LEU A 327 10.71 -14.66 -4.44
N VAL A 328 11.61 -13.77 -4.86
CA VAL A 328 12.37 -13.95 -6.11
C VAL A 328 13.24 -15.22 -6.06
N ALA A 329 13.94 -15.46 -4.95
CA ALA A 329 14.76 -16.65 -4.77
C ALA A 329 13.90 -17.91 -4.60
N LEU A 330 12.84 -17.84 -3.81
CA LEU A 330 11.92 -18.95 -3.54
C LEU A 330 11.17 -19.42 -4.79
N LEU A 331 10.78 -18.52 -5.68
CA LEU A 331 10.14 -18.86 -6.95
C LEU A 331 11.14 -19.51 -7.92
N ARG A 332 12.38 -19.01 -7.98
CA ARG A 332 13.45 -19.65 -8.78
C ARG A 332 13.76 -21.07 -8.29
N GLN A 333 13.79 -21.29 -6.98
CA GLN A 333 13.96 -22.63 -6.39
C GLN A 333 12.83 -23.59 -6.77
N ARG A 334 11.62 -23.07 -7.02
CA ARG A 334 10.45 -23.82 -7.52
C ARG A 334 10.45 -24.01 -9.04
N GLY A 335 11.51 -23.61 -9.75
CA GLY A 335 11.68 -23.82 -11.18
C GLY A 335 11.16 -22.69 -12.08
N TYR A 336 10.58 -21.63 -11.52
CA TYR A 336 10.15 -20.47 -12.30
C TYR A 336 11.36 -19.67 -12.80
N ARG A 337 11.28 -19.17 -14.02
CA ARG A 337 12.23 -18.15 -14.50
C ARG A 337 11.74 -16.79 -14.02
N VAL A 338 12.51 -16.17 -13.12
CA VAL A 338 12.20 -14.84 -12.57
C VAL A 338 13.28 -13.85 -12.99
N THR A 339 12.91 -12.88 -13.81
CA THR A 339 13.84 -11.91 -14.44
C THR A 339 13.48 -10.50 -14.02
N ARG A 340 14.46 -9.71 -13.57
CA ARG A 340 14.25 -8.29 -13.23
C ARG A 340 13.84 -7.53 -14.49
N VAL A 341 12.81 -6.71 -14.37
CA VAL A 341 12.41 -5.75 -15.40
C VAL A 341 12.64 -4.36 -14.80
N PRO A 342 13.65 -3.60 -15.27
CA PRO A 342 13.93 -2.27 -14.72
C PRO A 342 12.68 -1.39 -14.79
N ALA A 343 12.30 -0.82 -13.64
CA ALA A 343 11.15 0.07 -13.52
C ALA A 343 11.53 1.40 -12.85
N PRO A 344 12.54 2.13 -13.38
CA PRO A 344 12.89 3.44 -12.85
C PRO A 344 11.74 4.41 -13.08
N VAL A 345 11.41 5.20 -12.05
CA VAL A 345 10.48 6.33 -12.25
C VAL A 345 11.22 7.40 -13.03
N THR A 346 10.79 7.67 -14.27
CA THR A 346 11.25 8.84 -15.01
C THR A 346 10.75 10.09 -14.27
N ALA A 347 11.65 11.03 -14.01
CA ALA A 347 11.49 12.20 -13.12
C ALA A 347 10.35 13.20 -13.44
N SER A 348 9.37 12.83 -14.26
CA SER A 348 8.23 13.65 -14.64
C SER A 348 6.95 13.20 -13.92
N VAL A 349 6.91 13.30 -12.60
CA VAL A 349 5.64 13.47 -11.89
C VAL A 349 5.50 14.97 -11.65
N PRO A 350 4.57 15.68 -12.34
CA PRO A 350 4.31 17.08 -12.04
C PRO A 350 3.88 17.19 -10.56
N ALA A 351 4.37 18.21 -9.87
CA ALA A 351 4.10 18.42 -8.44
C ALA A 351 2.65 18.89 -8.14
N SER A 352 1.67 18.56 -8.98
CA SER A 352 0.27 18.91 -8.80
C SER A 352 -0.55 17.63 -8.62
N GLY A 353 -1.24 17.53 -7.48
CA GLY A 353 -2.07 16.41 -7.06
C GLY A 353 -3.35 16.20 -7.88
N GLU A 354 -3.25 16.19 -9.20
CA GLU A 354 -4.29 15.64 -10.05
C GLU A 354 -3.93 14.18 -10.35
N ALA A 355 -4.86 13.28 -10.00
CA ALA A 355 -4.81 11.92 -10.48
C ALA A 355 -4.68 11.93 -12.01
N PRO A 356 -3.89 11.04 -12.63
CA PRO A 356 -3.88 10.93 -14.07
C PRO A 356 -5.31 10.71 -14.54
N GLU A 357 -5.79 11.64 -15.36
CA GLU A 357 -7.12 11.60 -15.94
C GLU A 357 -7.27 10.24 -16.62
N ALA A 358 -8.19 9.41 -16.13
CA ALA A 358 -8.50 8.15 -16.78
C ALA A 358 -8.79 8.49 -18.24
N ALA A 359 -8.07 7.87 -19.17
CA ALA A 359 -8.38 7.95 -20.59
C ALA A 359 -9.81 7.44 -20.76
N THR A 360 -10.77 8.36 -20.75
CA THR A 360 -12.17 8.09 -21.05
C THR A 360 -12.29 8.04 -22.56
N ASP A 361 -11.76 6.96 -23.14
CA ASP A 361 -12.15 6.58 -24.48
C ASP A 361 -13.59 6.03 -24.36
N ASP A 362 -14.57 6.93 -24.40
CA ASP A 362 -15.98 6.59 -24.49
C ASP A 362 -16.25 5.97 -25.87
N PRO A 363 -16.52 4.65 -25.96
CA PRO A 363 -16.77 4.00 -27.25
C PRO A 363 -18.06 4.49 -27.92
N ARG A 364 -18.86 5.33 -27.24
CA ARG A 364 -20.12 5.88 -27.75
C ARG A 364 -19.98 7.26 -28.41
N LYS A 365 -18.78 7.88 -28.41
CA LYS A 365 -18.52 9.10 -29.18
C LYS A 365 -17.96 8.85 -30.58
N ALA A 366 -17.55 7.64 -30.90
CA ALA A 366 -17.05 7.26 -32.22
C ALA A 366 -18.11 6.57 -33.10
N ALA A 367 -19.34 7.09 -33.13
CA ALA A 367 -20.34 6.71 -34.15
C ALA A 367 -21.47 7.74 -34.22
N ALA A 368 -21.17 8.94 -34.70
CA ALA A 368 -22.20 9.88 -35.15
C ALA A 368 -21.78 10.46 -36.50
N THR A 369 -21.90 9.65 -37.54
CA THR A 369 -21.92 10.14 -38.91
C THR A 369 -23.20 10.97 -39.07
N PRO A 370 -23.14 12.27 -39.42
CA PRO A 370 -24.35 13.07 -39.60
C PRO A 370 -25.13 12.52 -40.80
N ALA A 371 -26.40 12.17 -40.57
CA ALA A 371 -27.32 11.77 -41.62
C ALA A 371 -27.50 12.91 -42.64
N PRO A 372 -27.53 12.61 -43.95
CA PRO A 372 -27.72 13.63 -44.97
C PRO A 372 -29.14 14.21 -44.92
N PRO A 373 -29.32 15.49 -45.30
CA PRO A 373 -30.62 16.15 -45.29
C PRO A 373 -31.60 15.50 -46.28
N PRO A 374 -32.92 15.52 -46.00
CA PRO A 374 -33.91 14.87 -46.84
C PRO A 374 -33.97 15.54 -48.22
N GLU A 375 -33.82 14.72 -49.27
CA GLU A 375 -33.96 15.13 -50.66
C GLU A 375 -35.39 15.59 -50.94
N THR A 376 -35.50 16.84 -51.39
CA THR A 376 -36.67 17.41 -52.03
C THR A 376 -36.89 16.73 -53.39
N MET A 377 -37.98 16.00 -53.54
CA MET A 377 -38.48 15.55 -54.86
C MET A 377 -39.47 16.59 -55.41
N PRO A 378 -39.15 17.26 -56.54
CA PRO A 378 -40.18 17.79 -57.41
C PRO A 378 -40.04 17.19 -58.82
N GLY A 379 -41.10 16.56 -59.31
CA GLY A 379 -41.15 16.16 -60.71
C GLY A 379 -42.36 15.31 -61.09
N LEU A 380 -43.58 15.85 -61.01
CA LEU A 380 -44.67 15.45 -61.90
C LEU A 380 -45.52 16.68 -62.23
N THR A 381 -45.48 17.09 -63.51
CA THR A 381 -46.30 18.13 -64.13
C THR A 381 -47.68 17.57 -64.56
N PRO A 382 -48.60 18.38 -65.13
CA PRO A 382 -49.84 18.85 -64.52
C PRO A 382 -51.10 18.10 -65.00
N GLY A 383 -52.22 18.24 -64.27
CA GLY A 383 -53.52 17.78 -64.77
C GLY A 383 -54.72 18.01 -63.85
N ALA A 384 -55.34 19.18 -64.01
CA ALA A 384 -56.78 19.51 -63.93
C ALA A 384 -57.74 18.86 -62.90
N GLY A 385 -58.52 19.75 -62.25
CA GLY A 385 -59.86 19.50 -61.67
C GLY A 385 -59.81 18.99 -60.23
N GLY A 386 -60.53 19.53 -59.24
CA GLY A 386 -61.72 20.36 -59.21
C GLY A 386 -62.58 19.85 -58.04
N GLY A 387 -63.19 20.75 -57.27
CA GLY A 387 -64.32 20.45 -56.39
C GLY A 387 -64.00 20.05 -54.95
N ASP A 388 -64.26 20.98 -54.04
CA ASP A 388 -65.18 20.86 -52.90
C ASP A 388 -65.27 19.51 -52.15
N ASP A 389 -65.07 19.55 -50.83
CA ASP A 389 -66.16 19.65 -49.84
C ASP A 389 -65.81 18.99 -48.49
N ALA A 390 -66.49 19.51 -47.48
CA ALA A 390 -66.57 19.19 -46.06
C ALA A 390 -66.30 17.76 -45.55
N GLY A 391 -65.96 17.69 -44.25
CA GLY A 391 -66.71 16.79 -43.36
C GLY A 391 -65.90 15.88 -42.43
N ASP A 392 -65.75 16.36 -41.21
CA ASP A 392 -66.32 15.73 -40.00
C ASP A 392 -65.75 14.43 -39.38
N THR A 393 -65.64 14.52 -38.05
CA THR A 393 -65.84 13.52 -36.99
C THR A 393 -64.95 12.28 -36.78
N LYS A 394 -64.38 12.26 -35.55
CA LYS A 394 -64.53 11.23 -34.49
C LYS A 394 -64.60 9.76 -34.93
N LYS A 395 -63.67 8.94 -34.43
CA LYS A 395 -63.75 8.28 -33.11
C LYS A 395 -62.45 7.61 -32.73
#